data_AF-A0A2E4ALF1-F1
#
_entry.id   AF-A0A2E4ALF1-F1
#
_cell.length_a   1.000
_cell.length_b   1.000
_cell.length_c   1.000
_cell.angle_alpha   90.00
_cell.angle_beta   90.00
_cell.angle_gamma   90.00
#
_symmetry.space_group_name_H-M   'P 1'
#
loop_
_entity.id
_entity.type
_entity.pdbx_description
1 polymer ?
#
loop_
_entity_poly.entity_id
_entity_poly.type
_entity_poly.pdbx_seq_one_letter_code
_entity_poly.pdbx_strand_id
1 'polypeptide(L)' 'MSDEELTFEAATQELDSILEKLDGDGVNIDSLAVDLQRASQLIEWCRARLETTRVEVERIVADLDDN' A
#
# COMPACT_ATOMS: atom_id res chain seq x y z
N MET A 1 -3.57 22.33 0.43
CA MET A 1 -3.92 20.91 0.51
C MET A 1 -2.60 20.19 0.52
N SER A 2 -2.08 19.97 1.72
CA SER A 2 -0.75 19.41 1.95
C SER A 2 -0.74 17.98 1.43
N ASP A 3 0.32 17.56 0.75
CA ASP A 3 0.56 16.15 0.44
C ASP A 3 0.31 15.33 1.71
N GLU A 4 -0.83 14.65 1.76
CA GLU A 4 -1.19 13.77 2.85
C GLU A 4 -0.11 12.71 2.90
N GLU A 5 0.57 12.58 4.05
CA GLU A 5 1.44 11.44 4.31
C GLU A 5 0.66 10.19 3.94
N LEU A 6 1.07 9.52 2.87
CA LEU A 6 0.40 8.30 2.42
C LEU A 6 0.40 7.32 3.61
N THR A 7 -0.79 7.07 4.16
CA THR A 7 -0.96 6.16 5.29
C THR A 7 -1.26 4.77 4.76
N PHE A 8 -1.01 3.75 5.60
CA PHE A 8 -1.32 2.37 5.22
C PHE A 8 -2.83 2.19 4.97
N GLU A 9 -3.66 2.81 5.79
CA GLU A 9 -5.12 2.81 5.60
C GLU A 9 -5.54 3.47 4.29
N ALA A 10 -5.01 4.67 3.99
CA ALA A 10 -5.30 5.37 2.74
C ALA A 10 -4.85 4.57 1.51
N ALA A 11 -3.65 3.97 1.55
CA ALA A 11 -3.16 3.13 0.47
C ALA A 11 -4.04 1.90 0.23
N THR A 12 -4.59 1.31 1.31
CA THR A 12 -5.50 0.16 1.21
C THR A 12 -6.86 0.57 0.64
N GLN A 13 -7.43 1.69 1.09
CA GLN A 13 -8.67 2.24 0.53
C GLN A 13 -8.53 2.62 -0.95
N GLU A 14 -7.38 3.16 -1.34
CA GLU A 14 -7.09 3.48 -2.74
C GLU A 14 -7.02 2.19 -3.59
N LEU A 15 -6.40 1.12 -3.08
CA LEU A 15 -6.40 -0.18 -3.74
C LEU A 15 -7.81 -0.76 -3.92
N ASP A 16 -8.65 -0.68 -2.90
CA ASP A 16 -10.05 -1.14 -3.00
C ASP A 16 -10.83 -0.33 -4.06
N SER A 17 -10.62 0.99 -4.10
CA SER A 17 -11.23 1.87 -5.10
C SER A 17 -10.76 1.54 -6.52
N ILE A 18 -9.49 1.14 -6.69
CA ILE A 18 -8.97 0.65 -7.97
C ILE A 18 -9.67 -0.65 -8.34
N LEU A 19 -9.79 -1.62 -7.43
CA LEU A 19 -10.47 -2.89 -7.69
C LEU A 19 -11.93 -2.68 -8.13
N GLU A 20 -12.67 -1.81 -7.44
CA GLU A 20 -14.05 -1.47 -7.81
C GLU A 20 -14.16 -0.90 -9.23
N LYS A 21 -13.17 -0.08 -9.65
CA LYS A 21 -13.12 0.42 -11.02
C LYS A 21 -12.87 -0.70 -12.01
N LEU A 22 -11.96 -1.63 -11.71
CA LEU A 22 -11.62 -2.74 -12.61
C LEU A 22 -12.81 -3.70 -12.82
N ASP A 23 -13.65 -3.88 -11.80
CA ASP A 23 -14.82 -4.77 -11.84
C ASP A 23 -16.08 -4.13 -12.47
N GLY A 24 -16.02 -2.84 -12.84
CA GLY A 24 -17.14 -2.14 -13.47
C GLY A 24 -17.41 -2.54 -14.93
N ASP A 25 -18.65 -2.42 -15.40
CA ASP A 25 -19.06 -2.76 -16.77
C ASP A 25 -18.61 -1.74 -17.86
N GLY A 26 -17.93 -0.65 -17.47
CA GLY A 26 -17.62 0.50 -18.34
C GLY A 26 -16.13 0.78 -18.54
N VAL A 27 -15.26 -0.20 -18.29
CA VAL A 27 -13.83 0.04 -18.12
C VAL A 27 -13.11 0.24 -19.45
N ASN A 28 -12.44 1.38 -19.58
CA ASN A 28 -11.56 1.66 -20.71
C ASN A 28 -10.21 0.96 -20.48
N ILE A 29 -9.70 0.28 -21.51
CA ILE A 29 -8.42 -0.44 -21.43
C ILE A 29 -7.24 0.48 -21.13
N ASP A 30 -7.30 1.74 -21.58
CA ASP A 30 -6.28 2.75 -21.30
C ASP A 30 -6.29 3.19 -19.83
N SER A 31 -7.47 3.31 -19.21
CA SER A 31 -7.57 3.60 -17.77
C SER A 31 -7.14 2.42 -16.93
N LEU A 32 -7.39 1.19 -17.40
CA LEU A 32 -6.97 -0.04 -16.74
C LEU A 32 -5.45 -0.07 -16.53
N ALA A 33 -4.67 0.30 -17.54
CA ALA A 33 -3.22 0.31 -17.46
C ALA A 33 -2.69 1.31 -16.41
N VAL A 34 -3.32 2.48 -16.33
CA VAL A 34 -2.97 3.52 -15.36
C VAL A 34 -3.33 3.07 -13.93
N ASP A 35 -4.54 2.55 -13.75
CA ASP A 35 -5.02 2.03 -12.47
C ASP A 35 -4.14 0.87 -11.98
N LEU A 36 -3.73 -0.04 -12.87
CA LEU A 36 -2.83 -1.16 -12.55
C LEU A 36 -1.43 -0.66 -12.15
N GLN A 37 -0.89 0.33 -12.85
CA GLN A 37 0.40 0.93 -12.52
C GLN A 37 0.36 1.59 -11.14
N ARG A 38 -0.72 2.32 -10.83
CA ARG A 38 -0.93 2.92 -9.52
C ARG A 38 -1.05 1.86 -8.43
N ALA A 39 -1.82 0.80 -8.66
CA ALA A 39 -1.95 -0.31 -7.72
C ALA A 39 -0.59 -0.97 -7.43
N SER A 40 0.25 -1.17 -8.45
CA SER A 40 1.61 -1.70 -8.27
C SER A 40 2.46 -0.83 -7.35
N GLN A 41 2.41 0.50 -7.52
CA GLN A 41 3.15 1.43 -6.65
C GLN A 41 2.66 1.38 -5.20
N LEU A 42 1.34 1.31 -4.98
CA LEU A 42 0.76 1.20 -3.65
C LEU A 42 1.17 -0.11 -2.98
N ILE A 43 1.18 -1.23 -3.71
CA ILE A 43 1.61 -2.54 -3.20
C ILE A 43 3.08 -2.51 -2.81
N GLU A 44 3.96 -1.96 -3.64
CA GLU A 44 5.38 -1.82 -3.33
C GLU A 44 5.59 -0.97 -2.07
N TRP A 45 4.89 0.15 -1.97
CA TRP A 45 4.94 1.01 -0.80
C TRP A 45 4.46 0.28 0.48
N CYS A 46 3.33 -0.42 0.41
CA CYS A 46 2.80 -1.21 1.53
C CYS A 46 3.79 -2.28 1.98
N ARG A 47 4.43 -2.98 1.04
CA ARG A 47 5.46 -3.99 1.35
C ARG A 47 6.66 -3.38 2.05
N ALA A 48 7.16 -2.25 1.56
CA ALA A 48 8.27 -1.54 2.19
C ALA A 48 7.92 -1.09 3.62
N ARG A 49 6.70 -0.58 3.83
CA ARG A 49 6.20 -0.19 5.15
C ARG A 49 6.17 -1.38 6.12
N LEU A 50 5.63 -2.52 5.67
CA LEU A 50 5.55 -3.75 6.47
C LEU A 50 6.94 -4.31 6.81
N GLU A 51 7.90 -4.23 5.89
CA GLU A 51 9.27 -4.65 6.14
C GLU A 51 9.92 -3.79 7.24
N THR A 52 9.81 -2.46 7.12
CA THR A 52 10.31 -1.54 8.15
C THR A 52 9.68 -1.81 9.51
N THR A 53 8.35 -2.03 9.55
CA THR A 53 7.66 -2.37 10.81
C THR A 53 8.14 -3.71 11.37
N ARG A 54 8.36 -4.72 10.52
CA ARG A 54 8.90 -6.01 10.96
C ARG A 54 10.27 -5.86 11.60
N VAL A 55 11.19 -5.15 10.95
CA VAL A 55 12.55 -4.91 11.47
C VAL A 55 12.52 -4.21 12.83
N GLU A 56 11.67 -3.19 13.00
CA GLU A 56 11.52 -2.51 14.30
C GLU A 56 10.98 -3.46 15.38
N VAL A 57 10.01 -4.32 15.06
CA VAL A 57 9.49 -5.32 15.99
C VAL A 57 10.57 -6.33 16.38
N GLU A 58 11.33 -6.85 15.42
CA GLU A 58 12.44 -7.77 15.67
C GLU A 58 13.50 -7.13 16.57
N ARG A 59 13.82 -5.85 16.36
CA ARG A 59 14.74 -5.09 17.21
C ARG A 59 14.23 -4.98 18.65
N ILE A 60 12.95 -4.64 18.84
CA ILE A 60 12.34 -4.54 20.17
C ILE A 60 12.36 -5.89 20.90
N VAL A 61 12.08 -6.99 20.19
CA VAL A 61 12.12 -8.34 20.76
C VAL A 61 13.56 -8.73 21.15
N ALA A 62 14.55 -8.45 20.31
CA ALA A 62 15.95 -8.69 20.64
C ALA A 62 16.41 -7.89 21.87
N ASP A 63 16.04 -6.60 21.95
CA ASP A 63 16.34 -5.74 23.10
C ASP A 63 15.70 -6.24 24.42
N LEU A 64 14.60 -6.99 24.33
CA LEU A 64 13.92 -7.62 25.48
C LEU A 64 14.59 -8.94 25.90
N ASP A 65 15.13 -9.72 24.96
CA ASP A 65 15.79 -11.00 25.22
C ASP A 65 17.22 -10.85 25.77
N ASP A 66 17.90 -9.74 25.46
CA ASP A 66 19.26 -9.41 25.95
C ASP A 66 19.28 -8.83 27.38
N ASN A 67 18.13 -8.72 28.06
CA ASN A 67 17.96 -8.23 29.44
C ASN A 67 17.49 -9.32 30.42
#